data_AF-A0A661KCX5-F1
#
_entry.id   AF-A0A661KCX5-F1
#
_cell.length_a   1.000
_cell.length_b   1.000
_cell.length_c   1.000
_cell.angle_alpha   90.00
_cell.angle_beta   90.00
_cell.angle_gamma   90.00
#
_symmetry.space_group_name_H-M   'P 1'
#
loop_
_entity.id
_entity.type
_entity.pdbx_description
1 polymer ?
#
loop_
_entity_poly.entity_id
_entity_poly.type
_entity_poly.pdbx_seq_one_letter_code
_entity_poly.pdbx_strand_id
1 'polypeptide(L)'
;TKGDIRDIWQGDFVTFFLGCSFAFEEALLKANIPVRHIEEGKNVPMYITDIPCREGGIFQGPLVVTMRPIPYEKVAKAMQITARYPFVHGAPIHIGSPERIGIKDLARPDFGEAVEVREDEIPLFWACGLTPQVALLGAKPDICITHAPGHMFICDIKNEDLAAF
;
A
#
# COMPACT_ATOMS: atom_id res chain seq x y z
N THR A 1 -13.30 14.68 9.71
CA THR A 1 -12.99 14.84 8.27
C THR A 1 -13.96 15.85 7.67
N LYS A 2 -13.51 16.67 6.71
CA LYS A 2 -14.38 17.61 5.96
C LYS A 2 -14.75 16.99 4.60
N GLY A 3 -15.94 17.30 4.07
CA GLY A 3 -16.36 16.86 2.73
C GLY A 3 -15.83 17.73 1.59
N ASP A 4 -15.20 18.86 1.92
CA ASP A 4 -14.63 19.84 1.00
C ASP A 4 -13.48 20.58 1.71
N ILE A 5 -12.51 21.03 0.93
CA ILE A 5 -11.30 21.72 1.40
C ILE A 5 -11.10 23.10 0.75
N ARG A 6 -12.02 23.56 -0.09
CA ARG A 6 -11.91 24.86 -0.80
C ARG A 6 -11.68 26.05 0.12
N ASP A 7 -12.20 26.00 1.35
CA ASP A 7 -12.06 27.06 2.36
C ASP A 7 -10.68 27.13 3.01
N ILE A 8 -9.89 26.05 2.92
CA ILE A 8 -8.53 25.95 3.48
C ILE A 8 -7.44 25.81 2.42
N TRP A 9 -7.82 25.81 1.13
CA TRP A 9 -6.89 25.65 0.01
C TRP A 9 -6.13 26.94 -0.26
N GLN A 10 -4.82 26.83 -0.49
CA GLN A 10 -3.94 27.98 -0.77
C GLN A 10 -3.28 27.82 -2.15
N GLY A 11 -3.00 28.94 -2.82
CA GLY A 11 -2.51 28.96 -4.20
C GLY A 11 -1.08 28.44 -4.38
N ASP A 12 -0.32 28.32 -3.30
CA ASP A 12 1.05 27.82 -3.24
C ASP A 12 1.14 26.36 -2.81
N PHE A 13 0.02 25.68 -2.57
CA PHE A 13 0.01 24.27 -2.24
C PHE A 13 0.51 23.40 -3.39
N VAL A 14 1.33 22.40 -3.04
CA VAL A 14 1.80 21.36 -3.95
C VAL A 14 1.01 20.09 -3.70
N THR A 15 0.41 19.53 -4.75
CA THR A 15 -0.40 18.31 -4.68
C THR A 15 0.38 17.12 -5.21
N PHE A 16 0.36 16.02 -4.45
CA PHE A 16 0.96 14.75 -4.85
C PHE A 16 -0.13 13.68 -4.99
N PHE A 17 -0.26 13.12 -6.19
CA PHE A 17 -1.06 11.91 -6.40
C PHE A 17 -0.17 10.70 -6.23
N LEU A 18 -0.49 9.88 -5.24
CA LEU A 18 0.24 8.65 -4.93
C LEU A 18 -0.57 7.45 -5.41
N GLY A 19 0.11 6.46 -5.97
CA GLY A 19 -0.52 5.23 -6.45
C GLY A 19 -1.21 4.43 -5.35
N CYS A 20 -2.15 3.57 -5.75
CA CYS A 20 -2.95 2.72 -4.88
C CYS A 20 -2.96 1.27 -5.38
N SER A 21 -3.27 0.32 -4.49
CA SER A 21 -3.11 -1.13 -4.72
C SER A 21 -4.21 -1.71 -5.57
N PHE A 22 -5.33 -1.00 -5.69
CA PHE A 22 -6.50 -1.42 -6.47
C PHE A 22 -6.14 -1.83 -7.91
N ALA A 23 -5.21 -1.11 -8.55
CA ALA A 23 -4.80 -1.41 -9.91
C ALA A 23 -4.21 -2.81 -10.07
N PHE A 24 -3.33 -3.24 -9.15
CA PHE A 24 -2.72 -4.57 -9.25
C PHE A 24 -3.61 -5.65 -8.64
N GLU A 25 -4.49 -5.33 -7.69
CA GLU A 25 -5.46 -6.29 -7.14
C GLU A 25 -6.42 -6.78 -8.21
N GLU A 26 -6.92 -5.88 -9.05
CA GLU A 26 -7.73 -6.25 -10.21
C GLU A 26 -6.95 -7.22 -11.12
N ALA A 27 -5.65 -6.96 -11.35
CA ALA A 27 -4.81 -7.82 -12.16
C ALA A 27 -4.53 -9.20 -11.53
N LEU A 28 -4.37 -9.26 -10.20
CA LEU A 28 -4.26 -10.52 -9.46
C LEU A 28 -5.54 -11.35 -9.59
N LEU A 29 -6.70 -10.73 -9.36
CA LEU A 29 -8.01 -11.38 -9.46
C LEU A 29 -8.27 -11.89 -10.88
N LYS A 30 -7.98 -11.10 -11.92
CA LYS A 30 -8.07 -11.51 -13.33
C LYS A 30 -7.19 -12.73 -13.65
N ALA A 31 -6.09 -12.91 -12.93
CA ALA A 31 -5.19 -14.07 -13.04
C ALA A 31 -5.55 -15.23 -12.10
N ASN A 32 -6.73 -15.19 -11.45
CA ASN A 32 -7.17 -16.16 -10.44
C ASN A 32 -6.22 -16.28 -9.25
N ILE A 33 -5.55 -15.20 -8.87
CA ILE A 33 -4.77 -15.11 -7.64
C ILE A 33 -5.65 -14.48 -6.57
N PRO A 34 -5.90 -15.17 -5.45
CA PRO A 34 -6.82 -14.69 -4.42
C PRO A 34 -6.27 -13.43 -3.75
N VAL A 35 -7.19 -12.58 -3.29
CA VAL A 35 -6.88 -11.39 -2.51
C VAL A 35 -7.69 -11.48 -1.21
N ARG A 36 -7.06 -12.04 -0.17
CA ARG A 36 -7.72 -12.47 1.07
C ARG A 36 -8.61 -11.41 1.73
N HIS A 37 -8.15 -10.17 1.83
CA HIS A 37 -8.97 -9.11 2.46
C HIS A 37 -10.24 -8.79 1.65
N ILE A 38 -10.22 -8.93 0.32
CA ILE A 38 -11.41 -8.79 -0.52
C ILE A 38 -12.37 -9.95 -0.26
N GLU A 39 -11.86 -11.19 -0.20
CA GLU A 39 -12.65 -12.38 0.11
C GLU A 39 -13.32 -12.31 1.50
N GLU A 40 -12.62 -11.71 2.46
CA GLU A 40 -13.12 -11.54 3.83
C GLU A 40 -13.93 -10.24 4.04
N GLY A 41 -14.05 -9.37 3.03
CA GLY A 41 -14.72 -8.07 3.15
C GLY A 41 -14.06 -7.11 4.14
N LYS A 42 -12.72 -7.17 4.25
CA LYS A 42 -11.89 -6.41 5.19
C LYS A 42 -11.03 -5.37 4.51
N ASN A 43 -10.65 -4.34 5.25
CA ASN A 43 -9.58 -3.45 4.84
C ASN A 43 -8.22 -4.18 4.88
N VAL A 44 -7.41 -3.99 3.83
CA VAL A 44 -6.09 -4.61 3.73
C VAL A 44 -5.23 -4.32 4.99
N PRO A 45 -4.55 -5.34 5.56
CA PRO A 45 -3.67 -5.11 6.70
C PRO A 45 -2.41 -4.37 6.26
N MET A 46 -2.05 -3.36 7.03
CA MET A 46 -0.90 -2.50 6.82
C MET A 46 0.00 -2.50 8.04
N TYR A 47 1.30 -2.56 7.81
CA TYR A 47 2.31 -2.67 8.87
C TYR A 47 3.43 -1.65 8.67
N ILE A 48 3.86 -1.04 9.75
CA ILE A 48 5.07 -0.23 9.83
C ILE A 48 6.25 -1.18 9.96
N THR A 49 7.18 -1.10 9.00
CA THR A 49 8.38 -1.95 9.00
C THR A 49 9.54 -1.31 9.76
N ASP A 50 10.63 -2.03 9.95
CA ASP A 50 11.92 -1.47 10.37
C ASP A 50 12.81 -1.01 9.21
N ILE A 51 12.30 -1.05 7.97
CA ILE A 51 13.03 -0.62 6.77
C ILE A 51 12.94 0.92 6.69
N PRO A 52 14.06 1.66 6.81
CA PRO A 52 14.02 3.11 6.68
C PRO A 52 13.82 3.52 5.22
N CYS A 53 12.96 4.52 4.98
CA CYS A 53 12.95 5.21 3.70
C CYS A 53 14.21 6.07 3.54
N ARG A 54 14.60 6.34 2.30
CA ARG A 54 15.62 7.36 2.03
C ARG A 54 15.09 8.73 2.48
N GLU A 55 15.91 9.44 3.25
CA GLU A 55 15.55 10.76 3.77
C GLU A 55 15.34 11.79 2.65
N GLY A 56 14.32 12.64 2.82
CA GLY A 56 13.96 13.72 1.91
C GLY A 56 13.89 15.06 2.64
N GLY A 57 14.97 15.48 3.29
CA GLY A 57 14.99 16.68 4.13
C GLY A 57 14.30 16.41 5.48
N ILE A 58 13.30 17.21 5.84
CA ILE A 58 12.54 17.03 7.10
C ILE A 58 11.65 15.78 7.09
N PHE A 59 11.45 15.17 5.93
CA PHE A 59 10.64 13.95 5.78
C PHE A 59 11.52 12.72 5.99
N GLN A 60 11.25 12.01 7.09
CA GLN A 60 11.93 10.79 7.48
C GLN A 60 10.90 9.81 8.06
N GLY A 61 11.09 8.52 7.83
CA GLY A 61 10.19 7.52 8.40
C GLY A 61 10.43 6.11 7.87
N PRO A 62 9.89 5.10 8.57
CA PRO A 62 9.90 3.73 8.09
C PRO A 62 8.97 3.55 6.88
N LEU A 63 9.30 2.56 6.05
CA LEU A 63 8.41 2.08 5.00
C LEU A 63 7.18 1.43 5.64
N VAL A 64 6.00 1.78 5.14
CA VAL A 64 4.75 1.07 5.46
C VAL A 64 4.48 0.08 4.34
N VAL A 65 4.04 -1.13 4.69
CA VAL A 65 3.69 -2.17 3.72
C VAL A 65 2.25 -2.64 3.90
N THR A 66 1.65 -3.10 2.81
CA THR A 66 0.42 -3.92 2.85
C THR A 66 0.80 -5.38 2.70
N MET A 67 0.06 -6.28 3.36
CA MET A 67 0.30 -7.73 3.26
C MET A 67 -0.88 -8.42 2.58
N ARG A 68 -0.58 -9.35 1.66
CA ARG A 68 -1.56 -10.31 1.12
C ARG A 68 -0.96 -11.71 1.20
N PRO A 69 -1.65 -12.69 1.79
CA PRO A 69 -1.24 -14.07 1.71
C PRO A 69 -1.56 -14.61 0.31
N ILE A 70 -0.57 -15.27 -0.32
CA ILE A 70 -0.67 -15.78 -1.69
C ILE A 70 -0.31 -17.28 -1.67
N PRO A 71 -1.12 -18.16 -2.29
CA PRO A 71 -0.79 -19.58 -2.41
C PRO A 71 0.61 -19.79 -2.98
N TYR A 72 1.38 -20.71 -2.40
CA TYR A 72 2.78 -20.95 -2.71
C TYR A 72 3.06 -21.03 -4.23
N GLU A 73 2.23 -21.78 -4.95
CA GLU A 73 2.33 -22.01 -6.38
C GLU A 73 2.05 -20.77 -7.24
N LYS A 74 1.38 -19.76 -6.66
CA LYS A 74 1.02 -18.51 -7.34
C LYS A 74 1.96 -17.35 -7.02
N VAL A 75 2.88 -17.50 -6.08
CA VAL A 75 3.81 -16.43 -5.65
C VAL A 75 4.59 -15.84 -6.82
N ALA A 76 5.24 -16.68 -7.64
CA ALA A 76 6.01 -16.21 -8.78
C ALA A 76 5.13 -15.44 -9.79
N LYS A 77 3.90 -15.90 -10.00
CA LYS A 77 2.95 -15.25 -10.91
C LYS A 77 2.46 -13.91 -10.34
N ALA A 78 2.16 -13.84 -9.05
CA ALA A 78 1.76 -12.62 -8.36
C ALA A 78 2.87 -11.55 -8.47
N MET A 79 4.13 -11.94 -8.25
CA MET A 79 5.28 -11.05 -8.43
C MET A 79 5.37 -10.51 -9.85
N GLN A 80 5.31 -11.38 -10.86
CA GLN A 80 5.38 -10.98 -12.27
C GLN A 80 4.25 -10.02 -12.66
N ILE A 81 3.03 -10.27 -12.18
CA ILE A 81 1.88 -9.42 -12.47
C ILE A 81 2.05 -8.05 -11.82
N THR A 82 2.38 -8.01 -10.54
CA THR A 82 2.48 -6.75 -9.78
C THR A 82 3.69 -5.91 -10.19
N ALA A 83 4.80 -6.54 -10.59
CA ALA A 83 6.00 -5.88 -11.12
C ALA A 83 5.72 -5.01 -12.36
N ARG A 84 4.66 -5.30 -13.12
CA ARG A 84 4.25 -4.52 -14.28
C ARG A 84 3.70 -3.14 -13.91
N TYR A 85 3.44 -2.82 -12.65
CA TYR A 85 2.88 -1.53 -12.27
C TYR A 85 3.86 -0.69 -11.42
N PRO A 86 5.00 -0.25 -11.99
CA PRO A 86 6.07 0.40 -11.22
C PRO A 86 5.68 1.77 -10.64
N PHE A 87 4.71 2.46 -11.25
CA PHE A 87 4.25 3.77 -10.80
C PHE A 87 3.13 3.72 -9.76
N VAL A 88 2.70 2.52 -9.34
CA VAL A 88 1.72 2.35 -8.25
C VAL A 88 2.36 1.66 -7.05
N HIS A 89 2.41 0.34 -7.02
CA HIS A 89 2.99 -0.46 -5.94
C HIS A 89 4.18 -1.30 -6.40
N GLY A 90 4.25 -1.65 -7.68
CA GLY A 90 5.29 -2.50 -8.23
C GLY A 90 5.30 -3.92 -7.66
N ALA A 91 6.48 -4.55 -7.75
CA ALA A 91 6.72 -5.87 -7.18
C ALA A 91 6.66 -5.85 -5.63
N PRO A 92 6.45 -7.00 -4.97
CA PRO A 92 6.58 -7.07 -3.52
C PRO A 92 7.98 -6.65 -3.09
N ILE A 93 8.06 -5.89 -1.99
CA ILE A 93 9.33 -5.49 -1.37
C ILE A 93 9.89 -6.58 -0.46
N HIS A 94 9.02 -7.49 0.01
CA HIS A 94 9.40 -8.60 0.88
C HIS A 94 8.45 -9.80 0.71
N ILE A 95 8.96 -11.00 0.98
CA ILE A 95 8.26 -12.28 0.81
C ILE A 95 8.57 -13.19 1.99
N GLY A 96 7.53 -13.77 2.59
CA GLY A 96 7.65 -14.73 3.69
C GLY A 96 7.89 -14.04 5.03
N SER A 97 8.89 -14.52 5.77
CA SER A 97 9.25 -14.13 7.16
C SER A 97 9.00 -12.65 7.54
N PRO A 98 7.84 -12.30 8.13
CA PRO A 98 7.50 -10.92 8.51
C PRO A 98 8.51 -10.30 9.49
N GLU A 99 9.11 -11.11 10.34
CA GLU A 99 10.08 -10.70 11.35
C GLU A 99 11.35 -10.06 10.76
N ARG A 100 11.68 -10.37 9.49
CA ARG A 100 12.85 -9.78 8.80
C ARG A 100 12.64 -8.32 8.38
N ILE A 101 11.40 -7.85 8.44
CA ILE A 101 11.02 -6.46 8.16
C ILE A 101 10.38 -5.81 9.40
N GLY A 102 10.69 -6.32 10.59
CA GLY A 102 10.24 -5.76 11.88
C GLY A 102 8.80 -6.11 12.29
N ILE A 103 8.07 -6.92 11.51
CA ILE A 103 6.69 -7.27 11.82
C ILE A 103 6.65 -8.49 12.73
N LYS A 104 6.23 -8.29 13.99
CA LYS A 104 6.25 -9.34 15.03
C LYS A 104 5.02 -10.25 15.02
N ASP A 105 3.88 -9.72 14.60
CA ASP A 105 2.59 -10.41 14.68
C ASP A 105 1.66 -9.93 13.56
N LEU A 106 1.32 -10.82 12.63
CA LEU A 106 0.40 -10.51 11.53
C LEU A 106 -1.04 -10.30 12.00
N ALA A 107 -1.42 -10.82 13.19
CA ALA A 107 -2.75 -10.60 13.75
C ALA A 107 -2.96 -9.18 14.30
N ARG A 108 -1.90 -8.35 14.31
CA ARG A 108 -1.93 -6.98 14.86
C ARG A 108 -1.37 -5.97 13.85
N PRO A 109 -2.10 -5.68 12.76
CA PRO A 109 -1.70 -4.64 11.84
C PRO A 109 -1.73 -3.26 12.50
N ASP A 110 -0.84 -2.37 12.08
CA ASP A 110 -0.83 -0.97 12.53
C ASP A 110 -2.04 -0.20 11.97
N PHE A 111 -2.49 -0.58 10.76
CA PHE A 111 -3.70 -0.06 10.13
C PHE A 111 -4.45 -1.14 9.35
N GLY A 112 -5.76 -0.97 9.17
CA GLY A 112 -6.60 -1.96 8.50
C GLY A 112 -6.96 -3.12 9.42
N GLU A 113 -7.24 -4.28 8.84
CA GLU A 113 -7.77 -5.44 9.58
C GLU A 113 -6.95 -6.69 9.28
N ALA A 114 -6.68 -7.49 10.32
CA ALA A 114 -5.96 -8.74 10.18
C ALA A 114 -6.77 -9.73 9.31
N VAL A 115 -6.05 -10.50 8.49
CA VAL A 115 -6.63 -11.52 7.61
C VAL A 115 -6.08 -12.90 7.93
N GLU A 116 -6.82 -13.93 7.57
CA GLU A 116 -6.34 -15.31 7.68
C GLU A 116 -5.16 -15.55 6.74
N VAL A 117 -4.11 -16.19 7.24
CA VAL A 117 -3.01 -16.75 6.43
C VAL A 117 -3.10 -18.26 6.56
N ARG A 118 -3.38 -18.96 5.45
CA ARG A 118 -3.52 -20.42 5.44
C ARG A 118 -2.17 -21.12 5.33
N GLU A 119 -2.16 -22.41 5.64
CA GLU A 119 -0.93 -23.23 5.71
C GLU A 119 -0.14 -23.26 4.39
N ASP A 120 -0.83 -23.19 3.25
CA ASP A 120 -0.25 -23.20 1.89
C ASP A 120 0.01 -21.79 1.33
N GLU A 121 -0.18 -20.74 2.13
CA GLU A 121 -0.02 -19.35 1.71
C GLU A 121 1.26 -18.72 2.25
N ILE A 122 1.93 -17.94 1.39
CA ILE A 122 3.07 -17.11 1.76
C ILE A 122 2.62 -15.65 1.88
N PRO A 123 2.90 -14.97 3.01
CA PRO A 123 2.72 -13.52 3.13
C PRO A 123 3.64 -12.77 2.15
N LEU A 124 3.05 -11.99 1.26
CA LEU A 124 3.79 -11.05 0.40
C LEU A 124 3.50 -9.62 0.85
N PHE A 125 4.52 -8.76 0.79
CA PHE A 125 4.45 -7.39 1.28
C PHE A 125 4.76 -6.40 0.16
N TRP A 126 3.89 -5.41 -0.03
CA TRP A 126 4.07 -4.33 -1.00
C TRP A 126 4.15 -2.99 -0.29
N ALA A 127 5.01 -2.07 -0.75
CA ALA A 127 5.08 -0.69 -0.25
C ALA A 127 3.70 -0.04 -0.25
N CYS A 128 3.38 0.82 0.72
CA CYS A 128 2.04 1.39 0.87
C CYS A 128 2.05 2.93 0.78
N GLY A 129 1.00 3.50 0.19
CA GLY A 129 0.74 4.94 0.16
C GLY A 129 0.49 5.58 1.53
N LEU A 130 0.45 4.80 2.62
CA LEU A 130 0.50 5.32 3.99
C LEU A 130 1.92 5.71 4.43
N THR A 131 2.97 5.31 3.70
CA THR A 131 4.36 5.65 4.04
C THR A 131 4.57 7.16 4.20
N PRO A 132 4.06 8.02 3.30
CA PRO A 132 4.16 9.47 3.49
C PRO A 132 3.36 9.96 4.69
N GLN A 133 2.25 9.31 5.06
CA GLN A 133 1.50 9.70 6.27
C GLN A 133 2.32 9.46 7.53
N VAL A 134 3.07 8.36 7.60
CA VAL A 134 4.00 8.11 8.72
C VAL A 134 5.16 9.10 8.71
N ALA A 135 5.72 9.42 7.55
CA ALA A 135 6.76 10.45 7.45
C ALA A 135 6.28 11.85 7.88
N LEU A 136 5.01 12.17 7.60
CA LEU A 136 4.37 13.43 8.00
C LEU A 136 4.26 13.58 9.52
N LEU A 137 4.06 12.50 10.27
CA LEU A 137 4.00 12.54 11.74
C LEU A 137 5.32 13.01 12.36
N GLY A 138 6.45 12.66 11.73
CA GLY A 138 7.77 13.13 12.11
C GLY A 138 8.05 14.55 11.65
N ALA A 139 7.72 14.85 10.38
CA ALA A 139 8.01 16.15 9.76
C ALA A 139 7.19 17.32 10.34
N LYS A 140 5.96 17.04 10.81
CA LYS A 140 5.04 18.02 11.42
C LYS A 140 4.95 19.34 10.64
N PRO A 141 4.56 19.31 9.34
CA PRO A 141 4.37 20.54 8.58
C PRO A 141 3.24 21.37 9.19
N ASP A 142 3.30 22.70 9.01
CA ASP A 142 2.27 23.63 9.48
C ASP A 142 0.88 23.27 8.95
N ILE A 143 0.81 22.79 7.71
CA ILE A 143 -0.40 22.28 7.08
C ILE A 143 -0.09 21.11 6.16
N CYS A 144 -0.90 20.05 6.26
CA CYS A 144 -0.94 18.94 5.33
C CYS A 144 -2.38 18.46 5.17
N ILE A 145 -2.80 18.26 3.93
CA ILE A 145 -4.14 17.76 3.60
C ILE A 145 -3.96 16.40 2.92
N THR A 146 -4.63 15.38 3.45
CA THR A 146 -4.67 14.03 2.87
C THR A 146 -6.12 13.60 2.63
N HIS A 147 -6.31 12.56 1.83
CA HIS A 147 -7.62 11.92 1.69
C HIS A 147 -7.97 11.14 2.95
N ALA A 148 -9.27 10.99 3.21
CA ALA A 148 -9.74 10.04 4.21
C ALA A 148 -9.59 8.60 3.67
N PRO A 149 -9.26 7.60 4.51
CA PRO A 149 -9.22 6.20 4.09
C PRO A 149 -10.50 5.79 3.35
N GLY A 150 -10.37 5.12 2.20
CA GLY A 150 -11.50 4.72 1.36
C GLY A 150 -12.02 5.81 0.40
N HIS A 151 -11.54 7.05 0.50
CA HIS A 151 -11.98 8.19 -0.33
C HIS A 151 -10.86 8.68 -1.25
N MET A 152 -10.38 7.80 -2.13
CA MET A 152 -9.27 8.10 -3.04
C MET A 152 -9.70 9.00 -4.20
N PHE A 153 -8.72 9.67 -4.81
CA PHE A 153 -8.92 10.40 -6.06
C PHE A 153 -9.04 9.43 -7.23
N ILE A 154 -10.19 9.43 -7.91
CA ILE A 154 -10.41 8.67 -9.14
C ILE A 154 -10.02 9.58 -10.31
N CYS A 155 -9.06 9.13 -11.11
CA CYS A 155 -8.57 9.85 -12.29
C CYS A 155 -8.97 9.15 -13.59
N ASP A 156 -8.72 9.81 -14.72
CA ASP A 156 -9.06 9.29 -16.05
C ASP A 156 -8.01 8.31 -16.63
N ILE A 157 -6.91 8.07 -15.92
CA ILE A 157 -5.86 7.11 -16.32
C ILE A 157 -6.34 5.70 -16.03
N LYS A 158 -6.32 4.83 -17.04
CA LYS A 158 -6.73 3.44 -16.88
C LYS A 158 -5.61 2.59 -16.29
N ASN A 159 -5.99 1.51 -15.59
CA ASN A 159 -5.03 0.56 -15.05
C ASN A 159 -4.14 -0.05 -16.16
N GLU A 160 -4.69 -0.29 -17.36
CA GLU A 160 -3.91 -0.82 -18.48
C GLU A 160 -2.79 0.13 -18.94
N ASP A 161 -3.02 1.44 -18.84
CA ASP A 161 -2.04 2.46 -19.26
C ASP A 161 -0.88 2.60 -18.26
N LEU A 162 -1.05 2.11 -17.03
CA LEU A 162 -0.03 2.09 -15.98
C LEU A 162 0.85 0.83 -16.02
N ALA A 163 0.49 -0.16 -16.84
CA ALA A 163 1.22 -1.41 -16.97
C ALA A 163 2.45 -1.24 -17.89
N ALA A 164 3.64 -1.38 -17.33
CA ALA A 164 4.88 -1.57 -18.05
C ALA A 164 4.96 -2.98 -18.67
N PHE A 165 5.69 -3.07 -19.79
CA PHE A 165 5.95 -4.31 -20.55
C PHE A 165 7.10 -5.10 -19.95
#